data_AF-A0A9W9M1V3-F1
#
_entry.id   AF-A0A9W9M1V3-F1
#
_cell.length_a   1.000
_cell.length_b   1.000
_cell.length_c   1.000
_cell.angle_alpha   90.00
_cell.angle_beta   90.00
_cell.angle_gamma   90.00
#
_symmetry.space_group_name_H-M   'P 1'
#
loop_
_entity.id
_entity.type
_entity.pdbx_description
1 polymer ?
#
loop_
_entity_poly.entity_id
_entity_poly.type
_entity_poly.pdbx_seq_one_letter_code
_entity_poly.pdbx_strand_id
1 'polypeptide(L)'
;MKFTNLALTGAAIGLANAGPVSKRAISDADILNYALTLEHLEASFYEEGLKNYTQEDFVKAGMKDPFYANLKEVASDEKDHVDFLTSALKAAGASPVARCTYNFPSTDVSSFLALASVLEGVGVSAYLGAAVSIMSDTYLTAAGSILTTEARHSAYLRAAVGEVPFAQAFDNPLGLNEVYTVASPFIASCPSSNGALPVKAFPALTMSSMDAVMTGSQVQLMAGGFNASTSDVNAAFITVTGPVWAPLKSMGDGKFTVTVPKDVAGQSYVVLTQGNKQATDDNIVAGPAIVEVGKKTSMSTPSGMAGMGMGGKKNMTMPNPSKSIAGSWSSSSATASASASPIYTGAGQKMSGGIAGVIAASIFAAVGLT
;
A
#
# COMPACT_ATOMS: atom_id res chain seq x y z
N MET A 1 11.99 -79.58 27.54
CA MET A 1 12.68 -78.27 27.52
C MET A 1 11.74 -77.32 26.76
N LYS A 2 11.09 -76.34 27.41
CA LYS A 2 11.59 -74.95 27.62
C LYS A 2 11.81 -74.25 26.26
N PHE A 3 11.20 -73.15 25.83
CA PHE A 3 10.31 -72.14 26.43
C PHE A 3 9.48 -71.45 25.32
N THR A 4 8.29 -71.00 25.72
CA THR A 4 7.43 -69.96 25.15
C THR A 4 8.20 -68.65 24.88
N ASN A 5 7.84 -67.89 23.84
CA ASN A 5 7.98 -66.43 23.85
C ASN A 5 6.84 -65.77 23.05
N LEU A 6 5.98 -65.11 23.82
CA LEU A 6 4.97 -64.15 23.44
C LEU A 6 5.68 -62.80 23.26
N ALA A 7 5.59 -62.15 22.10
CA ALA A 7 6.07 -60.77 21.93
C ALA A 7 4.87 -59.84 21.78
N LEU A 8 4.79 -58.94 22.76
CA LEU A 8 3.73 -58.01 23.08
C LEU A 8 3.69 -56.84 22.09
N THR A 9 2.48 -56.40 21.75
CA THR A 9 2.13 -55.15 21.08
C THR A 9 2.74 -53.92 21.79
N GLY A 10 3.36 -53.03 21.01
CA GLY A 10 3.72 -51.67 21.45
C GLY A 10 3.22 -50.65 20.42
N ALA A 11 2.00 -50.14 20.60
CA ALA A 11 1.54 -48.95 19.90
C ALA A 11 2.20 -47.73 20.54
N ALA A 12 3.21 -47.16 19.88
CA ALA A 12 3.77 -45.87 20.25
C ALA A 12 2.76 -44.78 19.89
N ILE A 13 1.92 -44.39 20.86
CA ILE A 13 1.18 -43.14 20.77
C ILE A 13 2.23 -42.03 20.89
N GLY A 14 2.62 -41.47 19.74
CA GLY A 14 3.41 -40.26 19.69
C GLY A 14 2.58 -39.13 20.31
N LEU A 15 2.91 -38.77 21.54
CA LEU A 15 2.43 -37.53 22.15
C LEU A 15 3.02 -36.38 21.33
N ALA A 16 2.24 -35.86 20.38
CA ALA A 16 2.51 -34.57 19.79
C ALA A 16 2.40 -33.54 20.92
N ASN A 17 3.56 -33.05 21.40
CA ASN A 17 3.59 -31.86 22.23
C ASN A 17 3.09 -30.71 21.34
N ALA A 18 1.82 -30.37 21.46
CA ALA A 18 1.31 -29.09 21.00
C ALA A 18 2.09 -28.03 21.78
N GLY A 19 3.10 -27.43 21.13
CA GLY A 19 3.75 -26.25 21.66
C GLY A 19 2.69 -25.19 21.95
N PRO A 20 2.90 -24.31 22.94
CA PRO A 20 1.93 -23.26 23.23
C PRO A 20 1.66 -22.46 21.96
N VAL A 21 0.40 -22.44 21.53
CA VAL A 21 -0.08 -21.58 20.45
C VAL A 21 0.06 -20.14 20.97
N SER A 22 1.13 -19.47 20.57
CA SER A 22 1.30 -18.05 20.88
C SER A 22 0.17 -17.27 20.20
N LYS A 23 -0.62 -16.55 20.99
CA LYS A 23 -1.67 -15.66 20.48
C LYS A 23 -1.00 -14.58 19.65
N ARG A 24 -1.32 -14.52 18.36
CA ARG A 24 -0.76 -13.53 17.44
C ARG A 24 -1.20 -12.12 17.84
N ALA A 25 -0.33 -11.17 17.53
CA ALA A 25 -0.53 -9.74 17.78
C ALA A 25 -1.66 -9.13 16.92
N ILE A 26 -1.79 -9.60 15.68
CA ILE A 26 -2.65 -9.00 14.64
C ILE A 26 -3.52 -10.11 14.05
N SER A 27 -4.83 -9.85 13.95
CA SER A 27 -5.81 -10.75 13.33
C SER A 27 -6.08 -10.36 11.87
N ASP A 28 -6.65 -11.26 11.07
CA ASP A 28 -7.11 -10.93 9.72
C ASP A 28 -8.12 -9.77 9.71
N ALA A 29 -8.97 -9.67 10.73
CA ALA A 29 -9.90 -8.55 10.86
C ALA A 29 -9.18 -7.21 11.08
N ASP A 30 -8.06 -7.21 11.80
CA ASP A 30 -7.22 -6.01 11.97
C ASP A 30 -6.56 -5.63 10.63
N ILE A 31 -6.07 -6.61 9.87
CA ILE A 31 -5.49 -6.38 8.53
C ILE A 31 -6.54 -5.84 7.54
N LEU A 32 -7.75 -6.42 7.54
CA LEU A 32 -8.84 -5.94 6.68
C LEU A 32 -9.32 -4.55 7.08
N ASN A 33 -9.39 -4.22 8.37
CA ASN A 33 -9.71 -2.86 8.82
C ASN A 33 -8.59 -1.85 8.50
N TYR A 34 -7.33 -2.29 8.55
CA TYR A 34 -6.19 -1.52 8.08
C TYR A 34 -6.33 -1.22 6.58
N ALA A 35 -6.60 -2.23 5.74
CA ALA A 35 -6.82 -2.04 4.31
C ALA A 35 -8.02 -1.11 4.06
N LEU A 36 -9.16 -1.36 4.72
CA LEU A 36 -10.36 -0.52 4.60
C LEU A 36 -10.11 0.95 4.96
N THR A 37 -9.17 1.23 5.88
CA THR A 37 -8.80 2.61 6.21
C THR A 37 -8.11 3.32 5.05
N LEU A 38 -7.26 2.60 4.30
CA LEU A 38 -6.57 3.09 3.11
C LEU A 38 -7.54 3.23 1.94
N GLU A 39 -8.43 2.25 1.73
CA GLU A 39 -9.47 2.33 0.70
C GLU A 39 -10.40 3.52 0.91
N HIS A 40 -10.80 3.81 2.17
CA HIS A 40 -11.59 5.02 2.46
C HIS A 40 -10.83 6.31 2.12
N LEU A 41 -9.49 6.32 2.25
CA LEU A 41 -8.66 7.46 1.90
C LEU A 41 -8.63 7.64 0.38
N GLU A 42 -8.35 6.58 -0.39
CA GLU A 42 -8.28 6.60 -1.85
C GLU A 42 -9.65 6.90 -2.49
N ALA A 43 -10.72 6.22 -2.04
CA ALA A 43 -12.08 6.52 -2.48
C ALA A 43 -12.47 7.98 -2.20
N SER A 44 -12.10 8.53 -1.03
CA SER A 44 -12.35 9.94 -0.71
C SER A 44 -11.52 10.90 -1.56
N PHE A 45 -10.28 10.53 -1.89
CA PHE A 45 -9.40 11.32 -2.74
C PHE A 45 -9.97 11.44 -4.16
N TYR A 46 -10.41 10.34 -4.77
CA TYR A 46 -11.03 10.39 -6.09
C TYR A 46 -12.40 11.05 -6.09
N GLU A 47 -13.23 10.83 -5.06
CA GLU A 47 -14.51 11.55 -4.90
C GLU A 47 -14.28 13.08 -4.88
N GLU A 48 -13.30 13.55 -4.10
CA GLU A 48 -12.93 14.97 -4.05
C GLU A 48 -12.39 15.47 -5.40
N GLY A 49 -11.52 14.71 -6.05
CA GLY A 49 -10.97 15.05 -7.36
C GLY A 49 -12.03 15.20 -8.45
N LEU A 50 -12.95 14.24 -8.56
CA LEU A 50 -14.04 14.26 -9.54
C LEU A 50 -15.08 15.35 -9.24
N LYS A 51 -15.20 15.77 -7.98
CA LYS A 51 -16.01 16.93 -7.60
C LYS A 51 -15.35 18.26 -7.95
N ASN A 52 -14.02 18.33 -7.84
CA ASN A 52 -13.26 19.57 -8.00
C ASN A 52 -12.85 19.86 -9.45
N TYR A 53 -12.72 18.85 -10.31
CA TYR A 53 -12.21 18.99 -11.67
C TYR A 53 -13.11 18.33 -12.72
N THR A 54 -13.44 19.07 -13.78
CA THR A 54 -14.22 18.54 -14.91
C THR A 54 -13.34 17.92 -15.98
N GLN A 55 -13.93 17.18 -16.92
CA GLN A 55 -13.22 16.66 -18.10
C GLN A 55 -12.46 17.78 -18.85
N GLU A 56 -13.05 18.96 -19.00
CA GLU A 56 -12.40 20.10 -19.63
C GLU A 56 -11.14 20.56 -18.88
N ASP A 57 -11.11 20.48 -17.55
CA ASP A 57 -9.93 20.83 -16.77
C ASP A 57 -8.81 19.81 -16.97
N PHE A 58 -9.15 18.52 -17.05
CA PHE A 58 -8.20 17.47 -17.45
C PHE A 58 -7.67 17.68 -18.87
N VAL A 59 -8.53 18.06 -19.82
CA VAL A 59 -8.11 18.39 -21.20
C VAL A 59 -7.22 19.64 -21.25
N LYS A 60 -7.46 20.65 -20.40
CA LYS A 60 -6.57 21.84 -20.28
C LYS A 60 -5.23 21.49 -19.66
N ALA A 61 -5.21 20.60 -18.66
CA ALA A 61 -3.98 19.99 -18.14
C ALA A 61 -3.33 19.06 -19.18
N GLY A 62 -4.07 18.75 -20.23
CA GLY A 62 -3.62 18.10 -21.45
C GLY A 62 -3.76 16.58 -21.48
N MET A 63 -4.53 16.05 -20.54
CA MET A 63 -5.01 14.68 -20.57
C MET A 63 -6.04 14.54 -21.69
N LYS A 64 -5.80 13.60 -22.60
CA LYS A 64 -6.71 13.32 -23.71
C LYS A 64 -7.67 12.20 -23.35
N ASP A 65 -8.85 12.21 -23.96
CA ASP A 65 -9.74 11.06 -23.90
C ASP A 65 -9.02 9.78 -24.37
N PRO A 66 -9.27 8.63 -23.74
CA PRO A 66 -10.32 8.35 -22.75
C PRO A 66 -9.93 8.65 -21.28
N PHE A 67 -8.96 9.52 -21.01
CA PHE A 67 -8.35 9.61 -19.68
C PHE A 67 -9.34 9.84 -18.53
N TYR A 68 -10.20 10.86 -18.66
CA TYR A 68 -11.17 11.19 -17.63
C TYR A 68 -12.22 10.09 -17.43
N ALA A 69 -12.58 9.36 -18.50
CA ALA A 69 -13.49 8.23 -18.39
C ALA A 69 -12.85 7.09 -17.58
N ASN A 70 -11.59 6.75 -17.87
CA ASN A 70 -10.85 5.75 -17.10
C ASN A 70 -10.63 6.18 -15.65
N LEU A 71 -10.37 7.47 -15.40
CA LEU A 71 -10.24 8.00 -14.03
C LEU A 71 -11.53 7.81 -13.22
N LYS A 72 -12.71 7.90 -13.85
CA LYS A 72 -13.98 7.57 -13.19
C LYS A 72 -14.14 6.08 -12.93
N GLU A 73 -13.59 5.21 -13.77
CA GLU A 73 -13.57 3.76 -13.47
C GLU A 73 -12.65 3.48 -12.29
N VAL A 74 -11.45 4.09 -12.21
CA VAL A 74 -10.57 4.01 -11.02
C VAL A 74 -11.33 4.43 -9.75
N ALA A 75 -11.99 5.59 -9.78
CA ALA A 75 -12.79 6.06 -8.65
C ALA A 75 -13.95 5.10 -8.27
N SER A 76 -14.50 4.38 -9.25
CA SER A 76 -15.53 3.38 -9.02
C SER A 76 -14.95 2.11 -8.38
N ASP A 77 -13.78 1.68 -8.85
CA ASP A 77 -13.07 0.52 -8.33
C ASP A 77 -12.69 0.75 -6.86
N GLU A 78 -12.17 1.93 -6.48
CA GLU A 78 -11.89 2.28 -5.07
C GLU A 78 -13.12 2.23 -4.17
N LYS A 79 -14.26 2.67 -4.71
CA LYS A 79 -15.52 2.56 -3.98
C LYS A 79 -15.93 1.09 -3.78
N ASP A 80 -15.74 0.27 -4.80
CA ASP A 80 -16.06 -1.15 -4.75
C ASP A 80 -15.12 -1.92 -3.80
N HIS A 81 -13.84 -1.53 -3.70
CA HIS A 81 -12.91 -2.04 -2.69
C HIS A 81 -13.41 -1.74 -1.27
N VAL A 82 -13.84 -0.50 -0.99
CA VAL A 82 -14.46 -0.12 0.30
C VAL A 82 -15.67 -1.00 0.62
N ASP A 83 -16.59 -1.14 -0.33
CA ASP A 83 -17.84 -1.88 -0.14
C ASP A 83 -17.56 -3.38 0.06
N PHE A 84 -16.59 -3.93 -0.67
CA PHE A 84 -16.12 -5.30 -0.55
C PHE A 84 -15.53 -5.59 0.83
N LEU A 85 -14.54 -4.80 1.27
CA LEU A 85 -13.89 -4.99 2.57
C LEU A 85 -14.88 -4.78 3.73
N THR A 86 -15.75 -3.78 3.62
CA THR A 86 -16.81 -3.53 4.61
C THR A 86 -17.72 -4.75 4.76
N SER A 87 -18.09 -5.37 3.64
CA SER A 87 -18.94 -6.57 3.62
C SER A 87 -18.21 -7.78 4.18
N ALA A 88 -16.94 -7.97 3.83
CA ALA A 88 -16.11 -9.05 4.34
C ALA A 88 -15.93 -8.97 5.88
N LEU A 89 -15.66 -7.78 6.41
CA LEU A 89 -15.54 -7.53 7.85
C LEU A 89 -16.85 -7.82 8.60
N LYS A 90 -17.99 -7.36 8.07
CA LYS A 90 -19.31 -7.68 8.65
C LYS A 90 -19.60 -9.18 8.65
N ALA A 91 -19.29 -9.87 7.54
CA ALA A 91 -19.46 -11.32 7.44
C ALA A 91 -18.56 -12.09 8.42
N ALA A 92 -17.38 -11.54 8.73
CA ALA A 92 -16.47 -12.06 9.74
C ALA A 92 -16.90 -11.76 11.19
N GLY A 93 -18.01 -11.02 11.39
CA GLY A 93 -18.44 -10.56 12.72
C GLY A 93 -17.56 -9.46 13.32
N ALA A 94 -16.69 -8.83 12.51
CA ALA A 94 -15.89 -7.68 12.90
C ALA A 94 -16.66 -6.37 12.65
N SER A 95 -16.29 -5.31 13.37
CA SER A 95 -16.79 -3.97 13.10
C SER A 95 -15.91 -3.30 12.06
N PRO A 96 -16.43 -2.93 10.86
CA PRO A 96 -15.68 -2.16 9.89
C PRO A 96 -15.43 -0.74 10.41
N VAL A 97 -14.24 -0.21 10.12
CA VAL A 97 -13.96 1.21 10.32
C VAL A 97 -14.83 2.08 9.40
N ALA A 98 -15.26 3.23 9.93
CA ALA A 98 -15.95 4.25 9.16
C ALA A 98 -14.96 5.21 8.50
N ARG A 99 -15.38 5.81 7.39
CA ARG A 99 -14.63 6.83 6.65
C ARG A 99 -14.17 7.97 7.56
N CYS A 100 -12.90 8.36 7.44
CA CYS A 100 -12.35 9.51 8.15
C CYS A 100 -12.64 10.83 7.41
N THR A 101 -12.24 11.95 8.00
CA THR A 101 -12.10 13.22 7.30
C THR A 101 -10.67 13.34 6.81
N TYR A 102 -10.50 13.72 5.55
CA TYR A 102 -9.20 13.80 4.89
C TYR A 102 -8.86 15.22 4.46
N ASN A 103 -7.58 15.49 4.24
CA ASN A 103 -7.09 16.75 3.70
C ASN A 103 -6.00 16.49 2.65
N PHE A 104 -6.32 16.71 1.38
CA PHE A 104 -5.40 16.48 0.28
C PHE A 104 -4.80 17.80 -0.21
N PRO A 105 -3.47 17.93 -0.33
CA PRO A 105 -2.82 19.18 -0.71
C PRO A 105 -2.88 19.47 -2.23
N SER A 106 -3.83 18.88 -2.97
CA SER A 106 -4.00 19.14 -4.40
C SER A 106 -4.71 20.47 -4.63
N THR A 107 -4.22 21.26 -5.60
CA THR A 107 -4.77 22.60 -5.90
C THR A 107 -5.07 22.82 -7.38
N ASP A 108 -4.66 21.87 -8.22
CA ASP A 108 -4.92 21.81 -9.65
C ASP A 108 -4.88 20.34 -10.12
N VAL A 109 -5.25 20.10 -11.38
CA VAL A 109 -5.23 18.75 -11.98
C VAL A 109 -3.84 18.12 -11.95
N SER A 110 -2.77 18.89 -12.14
CA SER A 110 -1.40 18.34 -12.17
C SER A 110 -0.97 17.82 -10.80
N SER A 111 -1.25 18.59 -9.74
CA SER A 111 -0.98 18.21 -8.36
C SER A 111 -1.91 17.08 -7.89
N PHE A 112 -3.16 17.05 -8.37
CA PHE A 112 -4.06 15.91 -8.19
C PHE A 112 -3.47 14.63 -8.82
N LEU A 113 -3.07 14.65 -10.09
CA LEU A 113 -2.52 13.47 -10.77
C LEU A 113 -1.18 13.01 -10.17
N ALA A 114 -0.33 13.95 -9.75
CA ALA A 114 0.90 13.61 -9.05
C ALA A 114 0.62 12.89 -7.72
N LEU A 115 -0.35 13.37 -6.94
CA LEU A 115 -0.75 12.72 -5.70
C LEU A 115 -1.44 11.38 -5.95
N ALA A 116 -2.26 11.27 -7.00
CA ALA A 116 -2.89 10.01 -7.42
C ALA A 116 -1.82 8.94 -7.72
N SER A 117 -0.81 9.27 -8.53
CA SER A 117 0.32 8.36 -8.81
C SER A 117 0.99 7.87 -7.52
N VAL A 118 1.16 8.77 -6.55
CA VAL A 118 1.76 8.44 -5.25
C VAL A 118 0.88 7.52 -4.41
N LEU A 119 -0.40 7.86 -4.23
CA LEU A 119 -1.31 7.10 -3.38
C LEU A 119 -1.46 5.67 -3.89
N GLU A 120 -1.69 5.49 -5.19
CA GLU A 120 -1.84 4.17 -5.83
C GLU A 120 -0.58 3.31 -5.70
N GLY A 121 0.60 3.92 -5.85
CA GLY A 121 1.85 3.20 -5.59
C GLY A 121 2.00 2.79 -4.11
N VAL A 122 1.46 3.58 -3.17
CA VAL A 122 1.41 3.23 -1.75
C VAL A 122 0.37 2.12 -1.51
N GLY A 123 -0.78 2.14 -2.19
CA GLY A 123 -1.80 1.09 -2.18
C GLY A 123 -1.21 -0.26 -2.59
N VAL A 124 -0.49 -0.30 -3.72
CA VAL A 124 0.28 -1.49 -4.16
C VAL A 124 1.22 -1.99 -3.08
N SER A 125 2.05 -1.10 -2.51
CA SER A 125 2.98 -1.44 -1.44
C SER A 125 2.29 -1.95 -0.17
N ALA A 126 1.12 -1.41 0.16
CA ALA A 126 0.34 -1.76 1.33
C ALA A 126 -0.26 -3.16 1.23
N TYR A 127 -0.91 -3.48 0.11
CA TYR A 127 -1.44 -4.82 -0.12
C TYR A 127 -0.33 -5.87 -0.19
N LEU A 128 0.75 -5.57 -0.92
CA LEU A 128 1.87 -6.50 -1.05
C LEU A 128 2.56 -6.76 0.30
N GLY A 129 2.78 -5.72 1.11
CA GLY A 129 3.38 -5.84 2.43
C GLY A 129 2.46 -6.49 3.47
N ALA A 130 1.16 -6.27 3.39
CA ALA A 130 0.18 -6.90 4.28
C ALA A 130 -0.06 -8.38 3.94
N ALA A 131 0.21 -8.83 2.71
CA ALA A 131 -0.07 -10.20 2.25
C ALA A 131 0.52 -11.28 3.17
N VAL A 132 1.74 -11.09 3.69
CA VAL A 132 2.39 -12.04 4.60
C VAL A 132 1.72 -12.15 5.98
N SER A 133 0.85 -11.19 6.31
CA SER A 133 0.13 -11.13 7.58
C SER A 133 -1.29 -11.72 7.50
N ILE A 134 -1.80 -12.02 6.31
CA ILE A 134 -3.13 -12.61 6.11
C ILE A 134 -3.05 -14.13 6.27
N MET A 135 -3.88 -14.69 7.15
CA MET A 135 -3.93 -16.13 7.42
C MET A 135 -4.97 -16.88 6.58
N SER A 136 -6.11 -16.25 6.34
CA SER A 136 -7.18 -16.83 5.54
C SER A 136 -6.80 -16.81 4.07
N ASP A 137 -6.65 -17.98 3.45
CA ASP A 137 -6.43 -18.10 2.01
C ASP A 137 -7.48 -17.35 1.19
N THR A 138 -8.72 -17.30 1.71
CA THR A 138 -9.81 -16.55 1.09
C THR A 138 -9.57 -15.05 1.12
N TYR A 139 -9.11 -14.51 2.25
CA TYR A 139 -8.78 -13.09 2.36
C TYR A 139 -7.50 -12.75 1.61
N LEU A 140 -6.52 -13.67 1.59
CA LEU A 140 -5.29 -13.50 0.82
C LEU A 140 -5.58 -13.46 -0.67
N THR A 141 -6.46 -14.34 -1.16
CA THR A 141 -6.91 -14.34 -2.56
C THR A 141 -7.66 -13.05 -2.91
N ALA A 142 -8.53 -12.59 -2.01
CA ALA A 142 -9.25 -11.33 -2.19
C ALA A 142 -8.30 -10.12 -2.23
N ALA A 143 -7.38 -10.02 -1.27
CA ALA A 143 -6.35 -8.99 -1.23
C ALA A 143 -5.44 -9.03 -2.48
N GLY A 144 -5.08 -10.23 -2.95
CA GLY A 144 -4.35 -10.41 -4.20
C GLY A 144 -5.13 -9.92 -5.43
N SER A 145 -6.46 -10.08 -5.44
CA SER A 145 -7.29 -9.52 -6.51
C SER A 145 -7.23 -7.99 -6.54
N ILE A 146 -7.37 -7.35 -5.37
CA ILE A 146 -7.30 -5.89 -5.24
C ILE A 146 -5.93 -5.38 -5.63
N LEU A 147 -4.84 -5.97 -5.09
CA LEU A 147 -3.46 -5.63 -5.44
C LEU A 147 -3.21 -5.56 -6.96
N THR A 148 -3.78 -6.49 -7.74
CA THR A 148 -3.59 -6.47 -9.20
C THR A 148 -4.33 -5.34 -9.90
N THR A 149 -5.40 -4.81 -9.31
CA THR A 149 -6.15 -3.65 -9.78
C THR A 149 -5.40 -2.36 -9.39
N GLU A 150 -4.97 -2.23 -8.13
CA GLU A 150 -4.08 -1.15 -7.65
C GLU A 150 -2.83 -1.00 -8.54
N ALA A 151 -2.20 -2.12 -8.91
CA ALA A 151 -1.03 -2.08 -9.78
C ALA A 151 -1.34 -1.54 -11.18
N ARG A 152 -2.56 -1.77 -11.71
CA ARG A 152 -3.01 -1.22 -12.99
C ARG A 152 -3.33 0.26 -12.87
N HIS A 153 -3.97 0.69 -11.79
CA HIS A 153 -4.23 2.09 -11.49
C HIS A 153 -2.91 2.88 -11.38
N SER A 154 -1.98 2.38 -10.56
CA SER A 154 -0.64 2.94 -10.40
C SER A 154 0.07 3.05 -11.75
N ALA A 155 0.17 1.95 -12.52
CA ALA A 155 0.83 1.99 -13.84
C ALA A 155 0.19 3.02 -14.78
N TYR A 156 -1.15 3.10 -14.79
CA TYR A 156 -1.89 4.04 -15.61
C TYR A 156 -1.62 5.50 -15.24
N LEU A 157 -1.62 5.82 -13.94
CA LEU A 157 -1.38 7.18 -13.44
C LEU A 157 0.07 7.60 -13.56
N ARG A 158 1.01 6.67 -13.34
CA ARG A 158 2.43 6.87 -13.64
C ARG A 158 2.64 7.25 -15.10
N ALA A 159 2.01 6.52 -16.03
CA ALA A 159 2.05 6.86 -17.45
C ALA A 159 1.51 8.28 -17.71
N ALA A 160 0.38 8.62 -17.08
CA ALA A 160 -0.27 9.91 -17.23
C ALA A 160 0.59 11.09 -16.77
N VAL A 161 1.37 10.92 -15.70
CA VAL A 161 2.29 11.97 -15.23
C VAL A 161 3.66 11.92 -15.90
N GLY A 162 3.88 11.04 -16.88
CA GLY A 162 5.12 10.91 -17.64
C GLY A 162 6.19 10.05 -16.98
N GLU A 163 5.86 9.33 -15.92
CA GLU A 163 6.73 8.34 -15.28
C GLU A 163 6.71 7.01 -16.05
N VAL A 164 7.67 6.13 -15.77
CA VAL A 164 7.68 4.78 -16.35
C VAL A 164 6.62 3.94 -15.62
N PRO A 165 5.62 3.38 -16.35
CA PRO A 165 4.50 2.64 -15.73
C PRO A 165 4.92 1.37 -15.00
N PHE A 166 5.96 0.70 -15.51
CA PHE A 166 6.51 -0.56 -15.00
C PHE A 166 8.02 -0.40 -14.79
N ALA A 167 8.40 0.54 -13.92
CA ALA A 167 9.79 0.96 -13.77
C ALA A 167 10.73 -0.14 -13.23
N GLN A 168 10.17 -1.12 -12.51
CA GLN A 168 10.88 -2.26 -11.95
C GLN A 168 10.04 -3.54 -12.11
N ALA A 169 10.72 -4.69 -12.04
CA ALA A 169 10.08 -6.00 -12.19
C ALA A 169 9.35 -6.47 -10.91
N PHE A 170 9.65 -5.85 -9.76
CA PHE A 170 9.10 -6.22 -8.46
C PHE A 170 8.73 -4.95 -7.69
N ASP A 171 7.49 -4.84 -7.24
CA ASP A 171 7.07 -3.73 -6.39
C ASP A 171 7.66 -3.87 -4.98
N ASN A 172 7.76 -2.72 -4.29
CA ASN A 172 8.39 -2.63 -2.98
C ASN A 172 7.31 -2.82 -1.88
N PRO A 173 7.33 -3.93 -1.10
CA PRO A 173 6.38 -4.13 -0.01
C PRO A 173 6.72 -3.21 1.16
N LEU A 174 5.72 -2.50 1.69
CA LEU A 174 5.87 -1.71 2.91
C LEU A 174 5.15 -2.38 4.09
N GLY A 175 5.77 -2.36 5.26
CA GLY A 175 5.14 -2.75 6.51
C GLY A 175 4.00 -1.81 6.90
N LEU A 176 3.10 -2.28 7.78
CA LEU A 176 1.89 -1.55 8.17
C LEU A 176 2.19 -0.16 8.76
N ASN A 177 3.26 -0.06 9.58
CA ASN A 177 3.69 1.21 10.16
C ASN A 177 4.30 2.15 9.11
N GLU A 178 5.01 1.61 8.13
CA GLU A 178 5.61 2.40 7.05
C GLU A 178 4.51 3.03 6.20
N VAL A 179 3.53 2.25 5.76
CA VAL A 179 2.36 2.75 5.03
C VAL A 179 1.56 3.75 5.85
N TYR A 180 1.27 3.43 7.12
CA TYR A 180 0.54 4.35 7.98
C TYR A 180 1.30 5.67 8.20
N THR A 181 2.63 5.64 8.20
CA THR A 181 3.45 6.86 8.26
C THR A 181 3.25 7.72 7.02
N VAL A 182 3.10 7.12 5.83
CA VAL A 182 2.83 7.84 4.58
C VAL A 182 1.39 8.34 4.51
N ALA A 183 0.42 7.55 4.97
CA ALA A 183 -1.01 7.86 4.88
C ALA A 183 -1.50 8.86 5.94
N SER A 184 -0.98 8.77 7.18
CA SER A 184 -1.47 9.56 8.32
C SER A 184 -1.47 11.08 8.15
N PRO A 185 -0.55 11.71 7.38
CA PRO A 185 -0.65 13.13 7.03
C PRO A 185 -1.96 13.58 6.38
N PHE A 186 -2.61 12.68 5.62
CA PHE A 186 -3.84 13.00 4.90
C PHE A 186 -5.09 12.79 5.76
N ILE A 187 -4.96 12.13 6.91
CA ILE A 187 -6.08 11.81 7.81
C ILE A 187 -6.22 12.95 8.82
N ALA A 188 -7.22 13.82 8.67
CA ALA A 188 -7.44 14.94 9.58
C ALA A 188 -8.06 14.48 10.90
N SER A 189 -9.08 13.63 10.84
CA SER A 189 -9.75 13.06 12.01
C SER A 189 -10.56 11.83 11.61
N CYS A 190 -10.81 10.92 12.53
CA CYS A 190 -11.67 9.75 12.30
C CYS A 190 -12.80 9.70 13.33
N PRO A 191 -13.95 9.08 13.00
CA PRO A 191 -15.01 8.85 13.98
C PRO A 191 -14.47 8.14 15.23
N SER A 192 -14.89 8.57 16.41
CA SER A 192 -14.49 7.94 17.69
C SER A 192 -15.00 6.52 17.85
N SER A 193 -15.94 6.08 17.00
CA SER A 193 -16.41 4.71 16.90
C SER A 193 -15.42 3.78 16.21
N ASN A 194 -14.44 4.31 15.48
CA ASN A 194 -13.40 3.49 14.87
C ASN A 194 -12.52 2.91 15.99
N GLY A 195 -12.31 1.59 15.94
CA GLY A 195 -11.30 0.94 16.76
C GLY A 195 -9.92 1.49 16.42
N ALA A 196 -9.00 1.46 17.39
CA ALA A 196 -7.62 1.82 17.13
C ALA A 196 -6.96 0.74 16.25
N LEU A 197 -6.30 1.15 15.18
CA LEU A 197 -5.52 0.25 14.35
C LEU A 197 -4.21 -0.11 15.06
N PRO A 198 -3.68 -1.34 14.88
CA PRO A 198 -2.41 -1.76 15.47
C PRO A 198 -1.20 -1.21 14.69
N VAL A 199 -1.21 0.09 14.40
CA VAL A 199 -0.18 0.80 13.64
C VAL A 199 0.33 2.01 14.39
N LYS A 200 1.58 2.36 14.12
CA LYS A 200 2.28 3.50 14.70
C LYS A 200 3.04 4.21 13.60
N ALA A 201 2.76 5.50 13.42
CA ALA A 201 3.55 6.32 12.51
C ALA A 201 4.97 6.51 13.08
N PHE A 202 5.97 6.33 12.23
CA PHE A 202 7.33 6.72 12.51
C PHE A 202 7.48 8.25 12.44
N PRO A 203 8.56 8.81 12.98
CA PRO A 203 8.95 10.18 12.66
C PRO A 203 9.01 10.39 11.14
N ALA A 204 8.46 11.50 10.67
CA ALA A 204 8.36 11.77 9.24
C ALA A 204 9.75 11.91 8.59
N LEU A 205 9.89 11.35 7.39
CA LEU A 205 11.03 11.58 6.52
C LEU A 205 10.49 12.13 5.21
N THR A 206 11.03 13.25 4.75
CA THR A 206 10.57 13.91 3.52
C THR A 206 11.74 14.18 2.60
N MET A 207 11.53 14.05 1.29
CA MET A 207 12.48 14.53 0.29
C MET A 207 12.22 16.00 0.00
N SER A 208 13.29 16.77 -0.24
CA SER A 208 13.19 18.22 -0.45
C SER A 208 12.51 18.61 -1.77
N SER A 209 12.38 17.67 -2.71
CA SER A 209 11.63 17.77 -3.97
C SER A 209 10.89 16.45 -4.18
N MET A 210 9.86 16.42 -5.01
CA MET A 210 9.22 15.19 -5.53
C MET A 210 9.57 14.93 -6.99
N ASP A 211 10.56 15.64 -7.53
CA ASP A 211 11.05 15.39 -8.89
C ASP A 211 11.64 13.99 -9.00
N ALA A 212 11.44 13.38 -10.17
CA ALA A 212 12.08 12.12 -10.51
C ALA A 212 13.61 12.29 -10.54
N VAL A 213 14.31 11.37 -9.90
CA VAL A 213 15.78 11.36 -9.80
C VAL A 213 16.38 10.14 -10.47
N MET A 214 17.64 10.24 -10.88
CA MET A 214 18.36 9.10 -11.46
C MET A 214 19.14 8.35 -10.39
N THR A 215 19.38 7.06 -10.59
CA THR A 215 20.32 6.29 -9.77
C THR A 215 21.71 6.94 -9.74
N GLY A 216 22.40 6.84 -8.60
CA GLY A 216 23.66 7.54 -8.34
C GLY A 216 23.52 9.03 -7.98
N SER A 217 22.33 9.63 -8.11
CA SER A 217 22.09 11.01 -7.68
C SER A 217 22.05 11.10 -6.16
N GLN A 218 22.44 12.27 -5.63
CA GLN A 218 22.30 12.60 -4.22
C GLN A 218 20.99 13.37 -4.00
N VAL A 219 20.13 12.87 -3.11
CA VAL A 219 18.89 13.54 -2.72
C VAL A 219 18.92 13.97 -1.27
N GLN A 220 18.26 15.09 -0.97
CA GLN A 220 18.19 15.66 0.37
C GLN A 220 16.94 15.18 1.09
N LEU A 221 17.15 14.53 2.23
CA LEU A 221 16.12 14.06 3.14
C LEU A 221 16.07 14.94 4.38
N MET A 222 14.86 15.17 4.90
CA MET A 222 14.61 15.89 6.13
C MET A 222 13.79 15.01 7.08
N ALA A 223 14.37 14.66 8.21
CA ALA A 223 13.73 13.88 9.26
C ALA A 223 13.11 14.82 10.29
N GLY A 224 11.78 14.85 10.38
CA GLY A 224 11.05 15.64 11.36
C GLY A 224 11.15 15.03 12.76
N GLY A 225 11.56 15.82 13.76
CA GLY A 225 11.62 15.36 15.15
C GLY A 225 12.74 14.36 15.47
N PHE A 226 13.71 14.20 14.57
CA PHE A 226 14.84 13.30 14.77
C PHE A 226 15.95 13.97 15.60
N ASN A 227 16.32 13.38 16.73
CA ASN A 227 17.48 13.82 17.52
C ASN A 227 18.74 13.12 17.02
N ALA A 228 19.59 13.87 16.32
CA ALA A 228 20.78 13.40 15.60
C ALA A 228 21.94 12.87 16.48
N SER A 229 21.67 12.51 17.74
CA SER A 229 22.66 12.03 18.70
C SER A 229 23.08 10.58 18.49
N THR A 230 22.54 9.86 17.49
CA THR A 230 22.91 8.47 17.20
C THR A 230 23.99 8.40 16.12
N SER A 231 25.14 7.83 16.46
CA SER A 231 26.30 7.68 15.56
C SER A 231 26.15 6.56 14.52
N ASP A 232 25.00 5.89 14.46
CA ASP A 232 24.74 4.71 13.62
C ASP A 232 23.37 4.81 12.94
N VAL A 233 23.21 5.85 12.12
CA VAL A 233 22.04 6.02 11.26
C VAL A 233 22.39 5.59 9.85
N ASN A 234 21.59 4.71 9.28
CA ASN A 234 21.76 4.19 7.93
C ASN A 234 20.50 4.47 7.10
N ALA A 235 20.65 4.54 5.78
CA ALA A 235 19.52 4.63 4.87
C ALA A 235 19.30 3.28 4.18
N ALA A 236 18.07 2.78 4.25
CA ALA A 236 17.64 1.56 3.56
C ALA A 236 16.53 1.90 2.58
N PHE A 237 16.73 1.54 1.31
CA PHE A 237 15.64 1.46 0.36
C PHE A 237 14.94 0.11 0.53
N ILE A 238 13.63 0.15 0.74
CA ILE A 238 12.82 -1.07 0.94
C ILE A 238 12.60 -1.75 -0.41
N THR A 239 12.94 -3.03 -0.51
CA THR A 239 12.68 -3.88 -1.69
C THR A 239 12.23 -5.28 -1.25
N VAL A 240 11.57 -6.02 -2.16
CA VAL A 240 11.08 -7.38 -1.86
C VAL A 240 12.20 -8.37 -1.54
N THR A 241 13.42 -8.14 -2.05
CA THR A 241 14.59 -9.00 -1.79
C THR A 241 15.35 -8.63 -0.51
N GLY A 242 14.84 -7.64 0.25
CA GLY A 242 15.49 -7.08 1.43
C GLY A 242 15.97 -5.64 1.21
N PRO A 243 16.39 -4.94 2.28
CA PRO A 243 16.79 -3.54 2.17
C PRO A 243 18.06 -3.36 1.34
N VAL A 244 18.03 -2.40 0.41
CA VAL A 244 19.21 -1.93 -0.30
C VAL A 244 19.80 -0.75 0.45
N TRP A 245 20.94 -0.98 1.11
CA TRP A 245 21.63 0.02 1.91
C TRP A 245 22.28 1.09 1.03
N ALA A 246 22.03 2.36 1.36
CA ALA A 246 22.49 3.51 0.61
C ALA A 246 23.47 4.38 1.41
N PRO A 247 24.53 4.93 0.79
CA PRO A 247 25.41 5.89 1.44
C PRO A 247 24.63 7.11 1.93
N LEU A 248 24.70 7.36 3.24
CA LEU A 248 24.03 8.45 3.94
C LEU A 248 25.05 9.40 4.54
N LYS A 249 24.83 10.71 4.37
CA LYS A 249 25.63 11.78 4.98
C LYS A 249 24.74 12.71 5.77
N SER A 250 25.01 12.87 7.07
CA SER A 250 24.35 13.89 7.88
C SER A 250 24.83 15.29 7.50
N MET A 251 23.88 16.22 7.39
CA MET A 251 24.11 17.64 7.11
C MET A 251 23.84 18.52 8.34
N GLY A 252 23.54 17.91 9.50
CA GLY A 252 23.07 18.62 10.70
C GLY A 252 21.55 18.87 10.68
N ASP A 253 20.99 19.20 11.85
CA ASP A 253 19.58 19.61 12.01
C ASP A 253 18.54 18.64 11.40
N GLY A 254 18.79 17.33 11.52
CA GLY A 254 17.90 16.28 10.97
C GLY A 254 17.89 16.21 9.44
N LYS A 255 18.81 16.89 8.75
CA LYS A 255 18.97 16.84 7.30
C LYS A 255 20.03 15.82 6.91
N PHE A 256 19.75 15.09 5.85
CA PHE A 256 20.65 14.08 5.31
C PHE A 256 20.75 14.20 3.80
N THR A 257 21.86 13.75 3.25
CA THR A 257 21.99 13.46 1.83
C THR A 257 22.16 11.95 1.65
N VAL A 258 21.35 11.34 0.80
CA VAL A 258 21.43 9.91 0.46
C VAL A 258 21.72 9.74 -1.02
N THR A 259 22.57 8.77 -1.36
CA THR A 259 22.84 8.40 -2.76
C THR A 259 21.86 7.32 -3.21
N VAL A 260 21.07 7.59 -4.25
CA VAL A 260 20.09 6.63 -4.79
C VAL A 260 20.82 5.40 -5.34
N PRO A 261 20.54 4.18 -4.86
CA PRO A 261 21.24 2.98 -5.32
C PRO A 261 20.87 2.60 -6.76
N LYS A 262 21.63 1.69 -7.38
CA LYS A 262 21.42 1.28 -8.78
C LYS A 262 20.24 0.31 -8.97
N ASP A 263 19.88 -0.41 -7.91
CA ASP A 263 18.92 -1.51 -7.95
C ASP A 263 17.49 -1.08 -7.57
N VAL A 264 17.21 0.23 -7.56
CA VAL A 264 15.89 0.80 -7.28
C VAL A 264 15.41 1.62 -8.47
N ALA A 265 14.10 1.54 -8.76
CA ALA A 265 13.46 2.26 -9.85
C ALA A 265 11.97 2.48 -9.54
N GLY A 266 11.37 3.47 -10.21
CA GLY A 266 10.00 3.93 -9.97
C GLY A 266 9.79 4.50 -8.58
N GLN A 267 8.56 4.42 -8.09
CA GLN A 267 8.21 4.83 -6.74
C GLN A 267 8.92 3.93 -5.72
N SER A 268 9.95 4.48 -5.10
CA SER A 268 10.81 3.79 -4.15
C SER A 268 10.70 4.44 -2.77
N TYR A 269 10.98 3.66 -1.73
CA TYR A 269 10.80 4.08 -0.34
C TYR A 269 12.11 3.97 0.41
N VAL A 270 12.55 5.06 1.02
CA VAL A 270 13.75 5.09 1.86
C VAL A 270 13.37 5.33 3.32
N VAL A 271 13.88 4.50 4.22
CA VAL A 271 13.78 4.70 5.67
C VAL A 271 15.16 5.00 6.25
N LEU A 272 15.18 5.72 7.38
CA LEU A 272 16.36 5.82 8.23
C LEU A 272 16.26 4.79 9.33
N THR A 273 17.32 4.02 9.56
CA THR A 273 17.37 2.98 10.59
C THR A 273 18.53 3.19 11.55
N GLN A 274 18.37 2.67 12.76
CA GLN A 274 19.49 2.38 13.66
C GLN A 274 20.12 1.04 13.28
N GLY A 275 21.42 1.05 12.97
CA GLY A 275 22.14 -0.11 12.42
C GLY A 275 21.78 -0.42 10.97
N ASN A 276 22.45 -1.42 10.40
CA ASN A 276 22.45 -1.72 8.95
C ASN A 276 22.22 -3.20 8.61
N LYS A 277 21.54 -3.95 9.48
CA LYS A 277 21.29 -5.39 9.26
C LYS A 277 19.93 -5.67 8.64
N GLN A 278 18.90 -4.99 9.13
CA GLN A 278 17.51 -5.12 8.70
C GLN A 278 16.83 -3.75 8.81
N ALA A 279 15.71 -3.58 8.12
CA ALA A 279 14.79 -2.47 8.35
C ALA A 279 13.49 -3.07 8.93
N THR A 280 13.22 -2.80 10.19
CA THR A 280 12.07 -3.32 10.94
C THR A 280 11.46 -2.21 11.80
N ASP A 281 10.24 -2.42 12.27
CA ASP A 281 9.54 -1.48 13.16
C ASP A 281 10.37 -1.05 14.39
N ASP A 282 11.22 -1.95 14.90
CA ASP A 282 12.02 -1.71 16.11
C ASP A 282 13.24 -0.81 15.86
N ASN A 283 13.73 -0.74 14.62
CA ASN A 283 14.95 0.01 14.31
C ASN A 283 14.77 1.12 13.29
N ILE A 284 13.60 1.24 12.65
CA ILE A 284 13.26 2.41 11.83
C ILE A 284 13.11 3.62 12.76
N VAL A 285 13.92 4.64 12.50
CA VAL A 285 13.94 5.89 13.27
C VAL A 285 13.28 7.05 12.54
N ALA A 286 13.10 6.97 11.22
CA ALA A 286 12.27 7.89 10.44
C ALA A 286 11.88 7.30 9.07
N GLY A 287 10.72 7.68 8.56
CA GLY A 287 10.28 7.40 7.19
C GLY A 287 9.10 6.44 7.09
N PRO A 288 8.79 5.94 5.87
CA PRO A 288 9.57 6.14 4.65
C PRO A 288 9.41 7.55 4.05
N ALA A 289 10.45 8.02 3.37
CA ALA A 289 10.32 9.04 2.33
C ALA A 289 10.13 8.36 0.98
N ILE A 290 9.28 8.96 0.14
CA ILE A 290 9.06 8.51 -1.23
C ILE A 290 10.08 9.18 -2.15
N VAL A 291 10.67 8.39 -3.05
CA VAL A 291 11.63 8.81 -4.06
C VAL A 291 11.21 8.22 -5.40
N GLU A 292 10.83 9.06 -6.35
CA GLU A 292 10.59 8.61 -7.73
C GLU A 292 11.92 8.45 -8.45
N VAL A 293 12.29 7.22 -8.83
CA VAL A 293 13.59 6.90 -9.43
C VAL A 293 13.43 6.50 -10.89
N GLY A 294 13.91 7.34 -11.82
CA GLY A 294 13.91 6.99 -13.23
C GLY A 294 13.80 8.19 -14.14
N LYS A 295 13.68 7.90 -15.44
CA LYS A 295 13.46 8.92 -16.45
C LYS A 295 11.98 9.29 -16.46
N LYS A 296 11.71 10.59 -16.42
CA LYS A 296 10.41 11.12 -16.84
C LYS A 296 10.42 11.23 -18.37
N THR A 297 9.57 10.47 -19.04
CA THR A 297 9.46 10.51 -20.49
C THR A 297 8.66 11.74 -20.92
N SER A 298 9.10 12.47 -21.94
CA SER A 298 8.29 13.51 -22.60
C SER A 298 7.18 12.89 -23.47
N MET A 299 6.56 11.77 -23.04
CA MET A 299 5.46 11.16 -23.76
C MET A 299 4.27 12.10 -23.67
N SER A 300 4.16 12.99 -24.67
CA SER A 300 3.28 14.15 -24.70
C SER A 300 3.09 14.77 -23.31
N THR A 301 4.13 15.44 -22.78
CA THR A 301 3.82 16.60 -21.93
C THR A 301 2.95 17.47 -22.82
N PRO A 302 1.64 17.58 -22.54
CA PRO A 302 0.76 18.30 -23.43
C PRO A 302 1.30 19.73 -23.52
N SER A 303 1.19 20.38 -24.67
CA SER A 303 1.96 21.58 -25.04
C SER A 303 1.88 22.78 -24.08
N GLY A 304 1.14 22.69 -22.96
CA GLY A 304 1.15 23.61 -21.82
C GLY A 304 2.07 23.24 -20.64
N MET A 305 2.53 21.99 -20.49
CA MET A 305 3.40 21.58 -19.38
C MET A 305 4.90 21.78 -19.66
N ALA A 306 5.32 21.84 -20.93
CA ALA A 306 6.72 22.13 -21.28
C ALA A 306 7.08 23.62 -21.10
N GLY A 307 6.09 24.51 -21.10
CA GLY A 307 6.24 25.96 -20.93
C GLY A 307 6.02 26.47 -19.51
N MET A 308 5.42 25.66 -18.64
CA MET A 308 5.35 25.90 -17.20
C MET A 308 6.40 25.00 -16.57
N GLY A 309 7.65 25.48 -16.53
CA GLY A 309 8.65 24.85 -15.68
C GLY A 309 8.03 24.60 -14.30
N MET A 310 8.45 23.53 -13.63
CA MET A 310 8.22 23.29 -12.19
C MET A 310 8.85 24.40 -11.31
N GLY A 311 8.88 25.65 -11.78
CA GLY A 311 9.17 26.89 -11.08
C GLY A 311 7.92 27.53 -10.46
N GLY A 312 6.79 26.83 -10.42
CA GLY A 312 5.75 27.08 -9.42
C GLY A 312 6.26 26.66 -8.05
N LYS A 313 7.00 27.54 -7.38
CA LYS A 313 7.51 27.35 -6.01
C LYS A 313 6.36 27.16 -5.00
N LYS A 314 5.80 25.96 -4.94
CA LYS A 314 5.26 25.37 -3.72
C LYS A 314 5.60 23.90 -3.81
N ASN A 315 6.65 23.49 -3.10
CA ASN A 315 6.83 22.11 -2.71
C ASN A 315 5.46 21.59 -2.27
N MET A 316 4.92 20.58 -2.94
CA MET A 316 3.98 19.69 -2.29
C MET A 316 4.78 18.97 -1.20
N THR A 317 4.95 19.66 -0.06
CA THR A 317 5.50 19.06 1.13
C THR A 317 4.39 18.19 1.71
N MET A 318 4.65 16.89 1.90
CA MET A 318 3.73 16.02 2.62
C MET A 318 3.36 16.67 3.96
N PRO A 319 2.07 16.72 4.35
CA PRO A 319 1.69 17.26 5.64
C PRO A 319 2.38 16.52 6.79
N ASN A 320 2.44 17.13 7.98
CA ASN A 320 2.94 16.40 9.14
C ASN A 320 1.94 15.30 9.56
N PRO A 321 2.41 14.14 10.04
CA PRO A 321 1.55 13.04 10.50
C PRO A 321 0.53 13.48 11.55
N SER A 322 -0.74 13.10 11.38
CA SER A 322 -1.76 13.28 12.41
C SER A 322 -1.72 12.13 13.43
N LYS A 323 -2.19 12.38 14.66
CA LYS A 323 -2.23 11.38 15.74
C LYS A 323 -3.49 10.49 15.72
N SER A 324 -4.34 10.57 14.69
CA SER A 324 -5.78 10.40 14.89
C SER A 324 -6.31 8.98 15.10
N ILE A 325 -5.57 7.91 14.75
CA ILE A 325 -6.08 6.52 14.94
C ILE A 325 -5.04 5.50 15.45
N ALA A 326 -3.84 5.94 15.80
CA ALA A 326 -2.80 5.05 16.32
C ALA A 326 -3.11 4.65 17.77
N GLY A 327 -3.18 3.35 18.03
CA GLY A 327 -3.38 2.79 19.38
C GLY A 327 -2.14 2.10 19.94
N SER A 328 -2.00 2.09 21.26
CA SER A 328 -1.10 1.16 21.95
C SER A 328 -1.85 -0.13 22.25
N TRP A 329 -1.15 -1.27 22.19
CA TRP A 329 -1.69 -2.59 22.41
C TRP A 329 -2.56 -2.70 23.67
N SER A 330 -3.81 -3.14 23.50
CA SER A 330 -4.54 -3.86 24.54
C SER A 330 -5.33 -4.98 23.88
N SER A 331 -5.03 -6.23 24.25
CA SER A 331 -5.62 -7.41 23.63
C SER A 331 -7.03 -7.65 24.17
N SER A 332 -8.05 -7.44 23.36
CA SER A 332 -9.42 -7.91 23.63
C SER A 332 -9.82 -8.92 22.55
N SER A 333 -10.18 -10.13 22.98
CA SER A 333 -10.47 -11.28 22.13
C SER A 333 -11.87 -11.22 21.51
N ALA A 334 -11.95 -11.43 20.20
CA ALA A 334 -13.11 -12.04 19.56
C ALA A 334 -12.63 -13.25 18.75
N THR A 335 -13.04 -14.45 19.17
CA THR A 335 -12.90 -15.68 18.38
C THR A 335 -13.99 -15.68 17.31
N ALA A 336 -13.64 -15.39 16.06
CA ALA A 336 -14.54 -15.57 14.93
C ALA A 336 -14.14 -16.83 14.15
N SER A 337 -15.07 -17.78 14.05
CA SER A 337 -14.98 -18.90 13.12
C SER A 337 -15.28 -18.38 11.72
N ALA A 338 -14.37 -18.60 10.77
CA ALA A 338 -14.57 -18.21 9.38
C ALA A 338 -15.84 -18.86 8.81
N SER A 339 -16.81 -18.03 8.42
CA SER A 339 -17.90 -18.41 7.53
C SER A 339 -17.56 -17.93 6.12
N ALA A 340 -18.05 -18.65 5.11
CA ALA A 340 -17.71 -18.42 3.71
C ALA A 340 -17.92 -16.94 3.31
N SER A 341 -16.92 -16.36 2.64
CA SER A 341 -16.98 -14.99 2.14
C SER A 341 -18.18 -14.78 1.22
N PRO A 342 -18.81 -13.59 1.23
CA PRO A 342 -19.81 -13.24 0.24
C PRO A 342 -19.18 -13.25 -1.15
N ILE A 343 -19.82 -13.96 -2.10
CA ILE A 343 -19.48 -13.89 -3.52
C ILE A 343 -19.87 -12.49 -4.01
N TYR A 344 -18.87 -11.67 -4.37
CA TYR A 344 -19.10 -10.39 -5.04
C TYR A 344 -19.72 -10.66 -6.42
N THR A 345 -20.92 -10.14 -6.67
CA THR A 345 -21.70 -10.33 -7.90
C THR A 345 -21.77 -9.06 -8.77
N GLY A 346 -20.87 -8.08 -8.54
CA GLY A 346 -20.92 -6.73 -9.12
C GLY A 346 -20.80 -6.63 -10.65
N ALA A 347 -20.58 -7.73 -11.38
CA ALA A 347 -20.62 -7.71 -12.84
C ALA A 347 -22.05 -7.61 -13.43
N GLY A 348 -23.11 -7.59 -12.60
CA GLY A 348 -24.51 -7.75 -13.04
C GLY A 348 -25.26 -6.51 -13.51
N GLN A 349 -24.70 -5.29 -13.47
CA GLN A 349 -25.39 -4.07 -13.91
C GLN A 349 -24.58 -3.27 -14.93
N LYS A 350 -24.33 -3.84 -16.12
CA LYS A 350 -24.13 -3.05 -17.34
C LYS A 350 -25.19 -3.47 -18.36
N MET A 351 -25.99 -2.50 -18.82
CA MET A 351 -27.26 -2.67 -19.52
C MET A 351 -27.18 -3.40 -20.87
N SER A 352 -28.13 -4.33 -21.07
CA SER A 352 -28.93 -4.57 -22.28
C SER A 352 -28.30 -4.33 -23.67
N GLY A 353 -27.86 -5.43 -24.30
CA GLY A 353 -27.74 -5.57 -25.75
C GLY A 353 -27.78 -7.05 -26.10
N GLY A 354 -28.96 -7.55 -26.46
CA GLY A 354 -29.19 -8.98 -26.66
C GLY A 354 -28.37 -9.56 -27.82
N ILE A 355 -27.89 -10.78 -27.63
CA ILE A 355 -28.06 -11.92 -28.53
C ILE A 355 -27.98 -13.17 -27.64
N ALA A 356 -29.02 -13.99 -27.73
CA ALA A 356 -29.15 -15.26 -27.06
C ALA A 356 -28.18 -16.30 -27.64
N GLY A 357 -27.68 -17.22 -26.81
CA GLY A 357 -27.33 -18.55 -27.30
C GLY A 357 -26.31 -19.38 -26.50
N VAL A 358 -26.83 -20.22 -25.60
CA VAL A 358 -26.43 -21.64 -25.36
C VAL A 358 -25.04 -21.90 -24.74
N ILE A 359 -24.93 -22.10 -23.42
CA ILE A 359 -24.91 -23.39 -22.67
C ILE A 359 -23.73 -24.32 -23.03
N ALA A 360 -22.79 -24.54 -22.09
CA ALA A 360 -22.64 -25.81 -21.38
C ALA A 360 -21.40 -25.80 -20.45
N ALA A 361 -21.66 -26.00 -19.16
CA ALA A 361 -20.68 -26.43 -18.18
C ALA A 361 -20.46 -27.95 -18.25
N SER A 362 -19.24 -28.43 -17.96
CA SER A 362 -18.89 -29.71 -17.31
C SER A 362 -17.36 -29.74 -17.15
N ILE A 363 -16.76 -29.71 -15.96
CA ILE A 363 -16.64 -30.74 -14.90
C ILE A 363 -15.65 -31.87 -15.25
N PHE A 364 -14.55 -31.86 -14.48
CA PHE A 364 -13.70 -32.96 -13.98
C PHE A 364 -12.46 -33.48 -14.73
N ALA A 365 -11.37 -33.42 -13.96
CA ALA A 365 -10.44 -34.51 -13.62
C ALA A 365 -9.21 -34.79 -14.50
N ALA A 366 -8.06 -34.46 -13.87
CA ALA A 366 -7.05 -35.42 -13.42
C ALA A 366 -6.10 -36.07 -14.44
N VAL A 367 -4.80 -35.85 -14.15
CA VAL A 367 -3.68 -36.80 -14.25
C VAL A 367 -3.13 -37.09 -15.65
N GLY A 368 -1.81 -36.90 -15.78
CA GLY A 368 -0.97 -37.87 -16.48
C GLY A 368 -0.10 -37.29 -17.59
N LEU A 369 1.20 -37.25 -17.28
CA LEU A 369 2.36 -37.39 -18.17
C LEU A 369 2.11 -37.36 -19.69
N THR A 370 2.82 -36.45 -20.35
CA THR A 370 3.90 -36.82 -21.29
C THR A 370 5.05 -35.85 -21.15
#